data_AF-A0A7H8UVE2-F1
#
_entry.id   AF-A0A7H8UVE2-F1
#
_cell.length_a   1.000
_cell.length_b   1.000
_cell.length_c   1.000
_cell.angle_alpha   90.00
_cell.angle_beta   90.00
_cell.angle_gamma   90.00
#
_symmetry.space_group_name_H-M   'P 1'
#
loop_
_entity.id
_entity.type
_entity.pdbx_description
1 polymer ?
#
loop_
_entity_poly.entity_id
_entity_poly.type
_entity_poly.pdbx_seq_one_letter_code
_entity_poly.pdbx_strand_id
1 'polypeptide(L)'
;MKFKKLILVSIALLQLNIGYTKTNIALIKHDINAKFNPNLSGYYPSIQGKQFNGINNIILKFIQNNFDNKQTPYSTEVDYKKIFENSKFLSLSIDYSRSNSTERYFNKYYTFDLLKDKEITLSEYLKYKKTSKTNVINKINNFIVPCLSNKTFLDYCSDITIKNLIENKTQVSYADISGFFIKSNNEIGLGLDSSKFTATFIYNLNTKKVYID
;
A
#
# COMPACT_ATOMS: atom_id res chain seq x y z
N MET A 1 48.36 -35.51 0.18
CA MET A 1 47.48 -34.76 -0.76
C MET A 1 45.96 -35.02 -0.61
N LYS A 2 45.44 -35.53 0.53
CA LYS A 2 44.00 -35.87 0.67
C LYS A 2 43.17 -34.87 1.50
N PHE A 3 43.78 -34.00 2.32
CA PHE A 3 43.05 -33.06 3.18
C PHE A 3 42.63 -31.73 2.51
N LYS A 4 43.34 -31.27 1.47
CA LYS A 4 43.00 -29.99 0.79
C LYS A 4 41.77 -30.09 -0.13
N LYS A 5 41.39 -31.29 -0.59
CA LYS A 5 40.19 -31.48 -1.43
C LYS A 5 38.89 -31.49 -0.62
N LEU A 6 38.93 -31.86 0.66
CA LEU A 6 37.71 -31.91 1.49
C LEU A 6 37.18 -30.51 1.84
N ILE A 7 38.08 -29.53 2.01
CA ILE A 7 37.71 -28.15 2.38
C ILE A 7 37.08 -27.39 1.21
N LEU A 8 37.49 -27.68 -0.04
CA LEU A 8 36.86 -27.04 -1.21
C LEU A 8 35.43 -27.52 -1.44
N VAL A 9 35.13 -28.78 -1.12
CA VAL A 9 33.77 -29.34 -1.29
C VAL A 9 32.81 -28.78 -0.25
N SER A 10 33.26 -28.54 0.99
CA SER A 10 32.43 -27.91 2.03
C SER A 10 32.16 -26.42 1.79
N ILE A 11 33.08 -25.68 1.14
CA ILE A 11 32.83 -24.28 0.75
C ILE A 11 31.86 -24.20 -0.45
N ALA A 12 31.90 -25.17 -1.38
CA ALA A 12 30.96 -25.22 -2.50
C ALA A 12 29.53 -25.61 -2.07
N LEU A 13 29.37 -26.43 -1.04
CA LEU A 13 28.06 -26.82 -0.49
C LEU A 13 27.39 -25.73 0.37
N LEU A 14 28.15 -24.76 0.88
CA LEU A 14 27.59 -23.57 1.55
C LEU A 14 27.02 -22.54 0.58
N GLN A 15 27.32 -22.64 -0.71
CA GLN A 15 26.81 -21.72 -1.75
C GLN A 15 25.53 -22.20 -2.44
N LEU A 16 25.02 -23.41 -2.12
CA LEU A 16 23.87 -24.02 -2.80
C LEU A 16 22.54 -23.94 -2.02
N ASN A 17 22.49 -23.26 -0.87
CA ASN A 17 21.25 -23.02 -0.13
C ASN A 17 20.80 -21.54 -0.13
N ILE A 18 21.01 -20.83 -1.25
CA ILE A 18 20.18 -19.66 -1.59
C ILE A 18 19.13 -20.13 -2.61
N GLY A 19 18.48 -21.25 -2.31
CA GLY A 19 17.14 -21.47 -2.84
C GLY A 19 16.29 -20.33 -2.29
N TYR A 20 15.77 -19.47 -3.17
CA TYR A 20 14.79 -18.44 -2.84
C TYR A 20 13.53 -19.13 -2.29
N THR A 21 13.58 -19.59 -1.04
CA THR A 21 12.36 -19.86 -0.29
C THR A 21 11.65 -18.52 -0.25
N LYS A 22 10.50 -18.43 -0.93
CA LYS A 22 9.50 -17.40 -0.63
C LYS A 22 9.28 -17.49 0.88
N THR A 23 9.95 -16.64 1.64
CA THR A 23 9.70 -16.45 3.07
C THR A 23 8.35 -15.78 3.13
N ASN A 24 7.29 -16.59 3.06
CA ASN A 24 5.92 -16.11 3.15
C ASN A 24 5.79 -15.50 4.54
N ILE A 25 5.67 -14.18 4.57
CA ILE A 25 5.55 -13.41 5.80
C ILE A 25 4.22 -13.80 6.44
N ALA A 26 4.33 -14.39 7.62
CA ALA A 26 3.20 -14.63 8.49
C ALA A 26 2.73 -13.30 9.06
N LEU A 27 1.55 -12.86 8.62
CA LEU A 27 0.82 -11.76 9.24
C LEU A 27 -0.01 -12.32 10.37
N ILE A 28 0.19 -11.76 11.55
CA ILE A 28 -0.60 -12.03 12.74
C ILE A 28 -1.72 -10.99 12.77
N LYS A 29 -2.95 -11.48 12.86
CA LYS A 29 -4.15 -10.67 13.01
C LYS A 29 -4.29 -10.26 14.47
N HIS A 30 -4.51 -8.97 14.73
CA HIS A 30 -4.81 -8.45 16.06
C HIS A 30 -6.18 -7.78 16.08
N ASP A 31 -6.97 -8.11 17.09
CA ASP A 31 -8.23 -7.43 17.37
C ASP A 31 -7.96 -6.03 17.91
N ILE A 32 -8.73 -5.05 17.44
CA ILE A 32 -8.66 -3.69 17.98
C ILE A 32 -9.36 -3.66 19.34
N ASN A 33 -8.56 -3.49 20.39
CA ASN A 33 -9.04 -3.22 21.74
C ASN A 33 -8.99 -1.71 21.99
N ALA A 34 -10.06 -1.01 21.64
CA ALA A 34 -10.12 0.44 21.72
C ALA A 34 -10.10 0.94 23.17
N LYS A 35 -9.26 1.94 23.44
CA LYS A 35 -9.09 2.55 24.76
C LYS A 35 -9.89 3.84 24.93
N PHE A 36 -10.03 4.61 23.85
CA PHE A 36 -10.62 5.94 23.86
C PHE A 36 -11.85 6.06 22.96
N ASN A 37 -11.90 5.33 21.84
CA ASN A 37 -13.05 5.32 20.94
C ASN A 37 -13.85 4.01 21.07
N PRO A 38 -14.94 3.97 21.86
CA PRO A 38 -15.70 2.73 22.07
C PRO A 38 -16.40 2.21 20.80
N ASN A 39 -16.50 3.03 19.74
CA ASN A 39 -17.12 2.67 18.47
C ASN A 39 -16.09 2.26 17.41
N LEU A 40 -14.81 2.08 17.79
CA LEU A 40 -13.77 1.54 16.93
C LEU A 40 -13.77 0.01 17.02
N SER A 41 -13.81 -0.64 15.86
CA SER A 41 -13.83 -2.10 15.76
C SER A 41 -12.96 -2.61 14.60
N GLY A 42 -12.77 -3.93 14.55
CA GLY A 42 -12.05 -4.62 13.49
C GLY A 42 -10.63 -5.01 13.87
N TYR A 43 -9.72 -5.02 12.89
CA TYR A 43 -8.45 -5.71 12.98
C TYR A 43 -7.28 -4.96 12.33
N TYR A 44 -6.07 -5.22 12.81
CA TYR A 44 -4.84 -4.74 12.18
C TYR A 44 -3.77 -5.84 12.12
N PRO A 45 -2.86 -5.80 11.14
CA PRO A 45 -1.81 -6.79 11.02
C PRO A 45 -0.58 -6.43 11.84
N SER A 46 0.17 -7.46 12.26
CA SER A 46 1.59 -7.36 12.56
C SER A 46 2.37 -8.45 11.83
N ILE A 47 3.64 -8.20 11.55
CA ILE A 47 4.56 -9.21 11.01
C ILE A 47 5.16 -10.02 12.16
N GLN A 48 5.18 -11.35 12.03
CA GLN A 48 5.85 -12.23 12.99
C GLN A 48 7.38 -12.05 12.94
N GLY A 49 8.00 -11.83 14.11
CA GLY A 49 9.45 -11.77 14.28
C GLY A 49 9.91 -10.46 14.92
N LYS A 50 10.89 -10.55 15.83
CA LYS A 50 11.41 -9.39 16.59
C LYS A 50 12.10 -8.36 15.71
N GLN A 51 12.58 -8.76 14.53
CA GLN A 51 13.24 -7.88 13.56
C GLN A 51 12.28 -6.93 12.84
N PHE A 52 10.97 -7.07 13.02
CA PHE A 52 9.93 -6.25 12.37
C PHE A 52 9.24 -5.27 13.32
N ASN A 53 9.87 -4.98 14.46
CA ASN A 53 9.30 -4.10 15.48
C ASN A 53 9.04 -2.68 14.95
N GLY A 54 9.88 -2.17 14.05
CA GLY A 54 9.71 -0.86 13.41
C GLY A 54 8.43 -0.81 12.57
N ILE A 55 8.25 -1.77 11.66
CA ILE A 55 7.05 -1.88 10.82
C ILE A 55 5.80 -2.07 11.70
N ASN A 56 5.85 -2.99 12.66
CA ASN A 56 4.72 -3.26 13.56
C ASN A 56 4.32 -2.01 14.36
N ASN A 57 5.30 -1.22 14.82
CA ASN A 57 5.05 0.04 15.51
C ASN A 57 4.45 1.11 14.60
N ILE A 58 4.82 1.16 13.31
CA ILE A 58 4.20 2.10 12.35
C ILE A 58 2.71 1.79 12.20
N ILE A 59 2.36 0.51 12.00
CA ILE A 59 0.97 0.07 11.84
C ILE A 59 0.17 0.37 13.11
N LEU A 60 0.69 -0.02 14.27
CA LEU A 60 0.01 0.20 15.56
C LEU A 60 -0.22 1.70 15.83
N LYS A 61 0.81 2.54 15.60
CA LYS A 61 0.68 4.00 15.78
C LYS A 61 -0.33 4.60 14.82
N PHE A 62 -0.44 4.09 13.59
CA PHE A 62 -1.48 4.54 12.67
C PHE A 62 -2.87 4.29 13.26
N ILE A 63 -3.13 3.08 13.76
CA ILE A 63 -4.43 2.73 14.39
C ILE A 63 -4.72 3.65 15.59
N GLN A 64 -3.76 3.76 16.51
CA GLN A 64 -3.93 4.54 17.74
C GLN A 64 -4.13 6.04 17.47
N ASN A 65 -3.29 6.62 16.61
CA ASN A 65 -3.32 8.06 16.38
C ASN A 65 -4.53 8.49 15.55
N ASN A 66 -5.02 7.66 14.63
CA ASN A 66 -6.09 8.06 13.70
C ASN A 66 -7.48 7.64 14.14
N PHE A 67 -7.60 6.58 14.93
CA PHE A 67 -8.91 5.99 15.24
C PHE A 67 -9.18 5.84 16.73
N ASP A 68 -8.17 5.54 17.54
CA ASP A 68 -8.29 5.36 18.99
C ASP A 68 -7.70 6.53 19.77
N ASN A 69 -8.28 7.72 19.58
CA ASN A 69 -7.89 8.93 20.31
C ASN A 69 -9.12 9.61 20.92
N LYS A 70 -8.91 10.46 21.93
CA LYS A 70 -9.99 11.14 22.67
C LYS A 70 -10.85 12.10 21.82
N GLN A 71 -10.41 12.42 20.61
CA GLN A 71 -11.02 13.42 19.73
C GLN A 71 -11.80 12.79 18.57
N THR A 72 -11.87 11.47 18.48
CA THR A 72 -12.54 10.76 17.37
C THR A 72 -13.88 10.18 17.84
N PRO A 73 -15.02 10.85 17.55
CA PRO A 73 -16.34 10.38 17.97
C PRO A 73 -17.00 9.41 16.98
N TYR A 74 -16.37 9.17 15.83
CA TYR A 74 -17.01 8.46 14.72
C TYR A 74 -16.86 6.94 14.85
N SER A 75 -17.96 6.23 14.57
CA SER A 75 -17.91 4.77 14.39
C SER A 75 -16.99 4.45 13.23
N THR A 76 -16.01 3.61 13.51
CA THR A 76 -14.95 3.26 12.56
C THR A 76 -14.75 1.75 12.60
N GLU A 77 -14.82 1.12 11.44
CA GLU A 77 -14.44 -0.28 11.27
C GLU A 77 -13.16 -0.32 10.45
N VAL A 78 -12.18 -1.12 10.91
CA VAL A 78 -10.88 -1.25 10.27
C VAL A 78 -10.65 -2.71 9.89
N ASP A 79 -10.19 -2.96 8.68
CA ASP A 79 -9.64 -4.24 8.26
C ASP A 79 -8.33 -4.03 7.51
N TYR A 80 -7.69 -5.12 7.08
CA TYR A 80 -6.47 -5.05 6.31
C TYR A 80 -6.37 -6.15 5.26
N LYS A 81 -5.60 -5.86 4.20
CA LYS A 81 -5.33 -6.81 3.14
C LYS A 81 -3.85 -6.84 2.79
N LYS A 82 -3.28 -8.04 2.72
CA LYS A 82 -1.97 -8.26 2.08
C LYS A 82 -2.14 -8.15 0.56
N ILE A 83 -1.42 -7.21 -0.04
CA ILE A 83 -1.52 -6.96 -1.49
C ILE A 83 -0.38 -7.66 -2.22
N PHE A 84 0.85 -7.48 -1.75
CA PHE A 84 2.03 -8.00 -2.43
C PHE A 84 3.12 -8.36 -1.43
N GLU A 85 3.92 -9.35 -1.80
CA GLU A 85 5.05 -9.77 -1.00
C GLU A 85 6.16 -10.39 -1.86
N ASN A 86 7.40 -10.02 -1.56
CA ASN A 86 8.59 -10.75 -1.99
C ASN A 86 9.68 -10.67 -0.91
N SER A 87 10.89 -11.15 -1.21
CA SER A 87 12.00 -11.18 -0.24
C SER A 87 12.47 -9.80 0.26
N LYS A 88 12.02 -8.71 -0.37
CA LYS A 88 12.44 -7.34 -0.04
C LYS A 88 11.28 -6.44 0.39
N PHE A 89 10.11 -6.61 -0.20
CA PHE A 89 8.99 -5.71 0.00
C PHE A 89 7.73 -6.46 0.44
N LEU A 90 6.98 -5.82 1.34
CA LEU A 90 5.61 -6.18 1.68
C LEU A 90 4.73 -4.95 1.45
N SER A 91 3.63 -5.14 0.73
CA SER A 91 2.59 -4.10 0.59
C SER A 91 1.27 -4.56 1.19
N LEU A 92 0.65 -3.65 1.94
CA LEU A 92 -0.59 -3.84 2.69
C LEU A 92 -1.54 -2.68 2.41
N SER A 93 -2.84 -2.93 2.46
CA SER A 93 -3.82 -1.89 2.75
C SER A 93 -4.35 -2.04 4.16
N ILE A 94 -4.62 -0.90 4.80
CA ILE A 94 -5.52 -0.78 5.95
C ILE A 94 -6.77 -0.11 5.42
N ASP A 95 -7.84 -0.88 5.34
CA ASP A 95 -9.12 -0.48 4.80
C ASP A 95 -9.99 -0.04 5.96
N TYR A 96 -10.61 1.13 5.88
CA TYR A 96 -11.45 1.60 6.98
C TYR A 96 -12.69 2.33 6.49
N SER A 97 -13.81 2.01 7.12
CA SER A 97 -15.05 2.74 6.97
C SER A 97 -15.21 3.72 8.13
N ARG A 98 -15.73 4.92 7.85
CA ARG A 98 -16.12 5.88 8.88
C ARG A 98 -17.57 6.24 8.68
N SER A 99 -18.37 5.92 9.68
CA SER A 99 -19.81 6.15 9.66
C SER A 99 -20.14 7.35 10.54
N ASN A 100 -20.68 8.38 9.90
CA ASN A 100 -21.38 9.48 10.56
C ASN A 100 -22.83 9.53 10.04
N SER A 101 -23.18 10.51 9.19
CA SER A 101 -24.43 10.58 8.42
C SER A 101 -24.34 9.97 7.02
N THR A 102 -23.12 9.75 6.51
CA THR A 102 -22.85 9.10 5.22
C THR A 102 -21.68 8.15 5.40
N GLU A 103 -21.77 6.94 4.85
CA GLU A 103 -20.63 6.01 4.84
C GLU A 103 -19.51 6.55 3.95
N ARG A 104 -18.28 6.44 4.46
CA ARG A 104 -17.05 6.81 3.77
C ARG A 104 -16.09 5.65 3.86
N TYR A 105 -15.40 5.35 2.77
CA TYR A 105 -14.54 4.18 2.63
C TYR A 105 -13.16 4.63 2.17
N PHE A 106 -12.14 4.35 2.96
CA PHE A 106 -10.78 4.77 2.66
C PHE A 106 -9.83 3.58 2.70
N ASN A 107 -8.78 3.66 1.90
CA ASN A 107 -7.71 2.68 1.87
C ASN A 107 -6.39 3.39 2.16
N LYS A 108 -5.78 3.10 3.31
CA LYS A 108 -4.41 3.52 3.59
C LYS A 108 -3.44 2.46 3.10
N TYR A 109 -2.66 2.79 2.08
CA TYR A 109 -1.66 1.88 1.53
C TYR A 109 -0.29 2.07 2.18
N TYR A 110 0.35 0.95 2.52
CA TYR A 110 1.73 0.88 2.99
C TYR A 110 2.56 -0.02 2.08
N THR A 111 3.83 0.36 1.90
CA THR A 111 4.87 -0.51 1.37
C THR A 111 6.06 -0.47 2.29
N PHE A 112 6.49 -1.63 2.77
CA PHE A 112 7.59 -1.78 3.71
C PHE A 112 8.79 -2.43 3.04
N ASP A 113 9.99 -1.92 3.32
CA ASP A 113 11.27 -2.58 3.00
C ASP A 113 11.62 -3.51 4.18
N LEU A 114 11.45 -4.81 3.96
CA LEU A 114 11.58 -5.85 4.97
C LEU A 114 13.01 -5.99 5.52
N LEU A 115 14.00 -5.64 4.71
CA LEU A 115 15.41 -5.69 5.13
C LEU A 115 15.78 -4.49 6.01
N LYS A 116 15.03 -3.39 5.90
CA LYS A 116 15.29 -2.15 6.63
C LYS A 116 14.32 -1.89 7.77
N ASP A 117 13.32 -2.76 7.95
CA ASP A 117 12.27 -2.63 8.97
C ASP A 117 11.61 -1.23 8.96
N LYS A 118 11.27 -0.72 7.77
CA LYS A 118 10.68 0.61 7.61
C LYS A 118 9.75 0.73 6.41
N GLU A 119 8.88 1.73 6.44
CA GLU A 119 8.13 2.17 5.27
C GLU A 119 9.08 2.74 4.20
N ILE A 120 8.86 2.37 2.94
CA ILE A 120 9.50 2.98 1.79
C ILE A 120 8.52 3.95 1.15
N THR A 121 8.99 5.14 0.76
CA THR A 121 8.16 6.12 0.06
C THR A 121 8.02 5.80 -1.42
N LEU A 122 6.96 6.29 -2.07
CA LEU A 122 6.77 6.16 -3.53
C LEU A 122 7.99 6.72 -4.29
N SER A 123 8.57 7.80 -3.78
CA SER A 123 9.72 8.47 -4.36
C SER A 123 10.94 7.56 -4.40
N GLU A 124 11.24 6.91 -3.27
CA GLU A 124 12.34 5.96 -3.15
C GLU A 124 12.11 4.75 -4.06
N TYR A 125 10.87 4.24 -4.11
CA TYR A 125 10.54 3.10 -4.95
C TYR A 125 10.63 3.39 -6.45
N LEU A 126 10.11 4.54 -6.90
CA LEU A 126 10.22 4.97 -8.30
C LEU A 126 11.66 5.21 -8.71
N LYS A 127 12.51 5.77 -7.82
CA LYS A 127 13.95 5.88 -8.05
C LYS A 127 14.60 4.51 -8.22
N TYR A 128 14.25 3.54 -7.37
CA TYR A 128 14.72 2.16 -7.49
C TYR A 128 14.30 1.51 -8.82
N LYS A 129 13.08 1.78 -9.31
CA LYS A 129 12.57 1.31 -10.60
C LYS A 129 13.00 2.16 -11.81
N LYS A 130 13.79 3.22 -11.60
CA LYS A 130 14.20 4.18 -12.64
C LYS A 130 13.00 4.79 -13.38
N THR A 131 11.91 5.06 -12.66
CA THR A 131 10.68 5.64 -13.20
C THR A 131 10.52 7.09 -12.75
N SER A 132 10.14 7.99 -13.66
CA SER A 132 9.89 9.39 -13.34
C SER A 132 8.55 9.59 -12.63
N LYS A 133 8.56 10.32 -11.50
CA LYS A 133 7.36 10.77 -10.78
C LYS A 133 6.41 11.54 -11.69
N THR A 134 6.95 12.47 -12.49
CA THR A 134 6.17 13.31 -13.40
C THR A 134 5.45 12.46 -14.44
N ASN A 135 6.09 11.40 -14.94
CA ASN A 135 5.45 10.49 -15.90
C ASN A 135 4.26 9.75 -15.27
N VAL A 136 4.37 9.31 -14.01
CA VAL A 136 3.26 8.66 -13.29
C VAL A 136 2.08 9.63 -13.16
N ILE A 137 2.32 10.84 -12.64
CA ILE A 137 1.25 11.83 -12.44
C ILE A 137 0.62 12.28 -13.75
N ASN A 138 1.41 12.52 -14.80
CA ASN A 138 0.88 12.89 -16.11
C ASN A 138 -0.02 11.78 -16.69
N LYS A 139 0.33 10.51 -16.47
CA LYS A 139 -0.49 9.39 -16.94
C LYS A 139 -1.81 9.27 -16.18
N ILE A 140 -1.82 9.54 -14.86
CA ILE A 140 -3.06 9.58 -14.08
C ILE A 140 -3.93 10.76 -14.55
N ASN A 141 -3.36 11.95 -14.70
CA ASN A 141 -4.09 13.13 -15.20
C ASN A 141 -4.70 12.85 -16.58
N ASN A 142 -3.93 12.29 -17.51
CA ASN A 142 -4.45 11.92 -18.83
C ASN A 142 -5.56 10.86 -18.77
N PHE A 143 -5.54 9.98 -17.76
CA PHE A 143 -6.58 8.97 -17.55
C PHE A 143 -7.88 9.61 -17.04
N ILE A 144 -7.82 10.61 -16.17
CA ILE A 144 -9.03 11.28 -15.63
C ILE A 144 -9.60 12.36 -16.55
N VAL A 145 -8.79 12.95 -17.44
CA VAL A 145 -9.21 14.04 -18.35
C VAL A 145 -10.50 13.74 -19.12
N PRO A 146 -10.71 12.55 -19.72
CA PRO A 146 -11.97 12.24 -20.39
C PRO A 146 -13.20 12.36 -19.48
N CYS A 147 -13.07 12.03 -18.19
CA CYS A 147 -14.16 12.09 -17.22
C CYS A 147 -14.53 13.52 -16.81
N LEU A 148 -13.69 14.51 -17.13
CA LEU A 148 -13.98 15.93 -16.94
C LEU A 148 -14.84 16.50 -18.06
N SER A 149 -15.03 15.76 -19.16
CA SER A 149 -15.78 16.19 -20.33
C SER A 149 -17.17 15.58 -20.37
N ASN A 150 -18.19 16.39 -20.60
CA ASN A 150 -19.56 15.92 -20.81
C ASN A 150 -19.78 15.19 -22.16
N LYS A 151 -18.74 15.08 -23.00
CA LYS A 151 -18.85 14.56 -24.37
C LYS A 151 -18.38 13.12 -24.55
N THR A 152 -17.54 12.62 -23.64
CA THR A 152 -16.95 11.27 -23.77
C THR A 152 -17.38 10.42 -22.60
N PHE A 153 -18.28 9.47 -22.84
CA PHE A 153 -18.72 8.53 -21.82
C PHE A 153 -17.84 7.28 -21.88
N LEU A 154 -16.78 7.26 -21.06
CA LEU A 154 -16.02 6.05 -20.80
C LEU A 154 -16.60 5.39 -19.54
N ASP A 155 -16.79 4.07 -19.58
CA ASP A 155 -17.48 3.34 -18.51
C ASP A 155 -16.86 3.59 -17.12
N TYR A 156 -15.53 3.67 -17.03
CA TYR A 156 -14.82 3.92 -15.78
C TYR A 156 -15.07 5.33 -15.21
N CYS A 157 -15.55 6.29 -15.99
CA CYS A 157 -15.95 7.60 -15.47
C CYS A 157 -17.24 7.53 -14.65
N SER A 158 -17.99 6.42 -14.75
CA SER A 158 -19.15 6.18 -13.90
C SER A 158 -18.79 5.70 -12.48
N ASP A 159 -17.55 5.26 -12.28
CA ASP A 159 -17.01 4.79 -11.00
C ASP A 159 -17.14 5.86 -9.92
N ILE A 160 -17.63 5.45 -8.74
CA ILE A 160 -17.96 6.39 -7.66
C ILE A 160 -16.70 7.04 -7.06
N THR A 161 -15.57 6.33 -7.04
CA THR A 161 -14.30 6.86 -6.52
C THR A 161 -13.73 7.87 -7.49
N ILE A 162 -13.82 7.62 -8.80
CA ILE A 162 -13.43 8.57 -9.85
C ILE A 162 -14.31 9.82 -9.80
N LYS A 163 -15.64 9.67 -9.79
CA LYS A 163 -16.58 10.79 -9.69
C LYS A 163 -16.28 11.66 -8.47
N ASN A 164 -16.14 11.03 -7.31
CA ASN A 164 -15.88 11.77 -6.09
C ASN A 164 -14.49 12.42 -6.07
N LEU A 165 -13.49 11.81 -6.72
CA LEU A 165 -12.19 12.45 -6.91
C LEU A 165 -12.33 13.71 -7.78
N ILE A 166 -12.94 13.61 -8.96
CA ILE A 166 -13.00 14.72 -9.92
C ILE A 166 -13.92 15.87 -9.48
N GLU A 167 -14.95 15.59 -8.68
CA GLU A 167 -15.77 16.62 -8.02
C GLU A 167 -14.93 17.55 -7.13
N ASN A 168 -13.87 17.01 -6.53
CA ASN A 168 -13.00 17.76 -5.62
C ASN A 168 -11.68 18.21 -6.29
N LYS A 169 -11.23 17.50 -7.33
CA LYS A 169 -9.93 17.71 -7.98
C LYS A 169 -10.01 17.44 -9.49
N THR A 170 -10.01 18.50 -10.29
CA THR A 170 -9.94 18.40 -11.75
C THR A 170 -8.54 18.03 -12.27
N GLN A 171 -7.52 18.13 -11.42
CA GLN A 171 -6.15 17.70 -11.69
C GLN A 171 -5.53 17.17 -10.39
N VAL A 172 -4.67 16.16 -10.51
CA VAL A 172 -3.94 15.58 -9.38
C VAL A 172 -2.44 15.88 -9.48
N SER A 173 -1.82 16.11 -8.32
CA SER A 173 -0.39 16.32 -8.15
C SER A 173 0.24 15.16 -7.37
N TYR A 174 1.56 15.15 -7.30
CA TYR A 174 2.27 14.14 -6.51
C TYR A 174 1.97 14.23 -5.00
N ALA A 175 1.66 15.43 -4.49
CA ALA A 175 1.33 15.64 -3.09
C ALA A 175 -0.07 15.11 -2.71
N ASP A 176 -0.92 14.84 -3.71
CA ASP A 176 -2.28 14.32 -3.50
C ASP A 176 -2.32 12.81 -3.26
N ILE A 177 -1.20 12.10 -3.46
CA ILE A 177 -1.11 10.66 -3.25
C ILE A 177 -1.10 10.39 -1.74
N SER A 178 -2.15 9.75 -1.23
CA SER A 178 -2.32 9.39 0.18
C SER A 178 -1.52 8.14 0.57
N GLY A 179 -1.21 7.28 -0.40
CA GLY A 179 -0.39 6.10 -0.22
C GLY A 179 -0.09 5.38 -1.53
N PHE A 180 0.83 4.43 -1.51
CA PHE A 180 1.09 3.54 -2.64
C PHE A 180 1.37 2.12 -2.19
N PHE A 181 1.13 1.19 -3.11
CA PHE A 181 1.46 -0.22 -2.94
C PHE A 181 2.11 -0.79 -4.18
N ILE A 182 2.86 -1.88 -4.01
CA ILE A 182 3.27 -2.74 -5.11
C ILE A 182 2.12 -3.72 -5.32
N LYS A 183 1.61 -3.83 -6.55
CA LYS A 183 0.59 -4.84 -6.91
C LYS A 183 1.24 -6.08 -7.49
N SER A 184 2.22 -5.87 -8.36
CA SER A 184 3.02 -6.90 -9.00
C SER A 184 4.42 -6.35 -9.29
N ASN A 185 5.34 -7.18 -9.79
CA ASN A 185 6.70 -6.74 -10.09
C ASN A 185 6.78 -5.54 -11.05
N ASN A 186 5.74 -5.35 -11.87
CA ASN A 186 5.65 -4.32 -12.90
C ASN A 186 4.52 -3.32 -12.64
N GLU A 187 3.79 -3.40 -11.53
CA GLU A 187 2.62 -2.56 -11.26
C GLU A 187 2.65 -2.03 -9.84
N ILE A 188 2.34 -0.75 -9.74
CA ILE A 188 2.12 -0.07 -8.46
C ILE A 188 0.69 0.47 -8.44
N GLY A 189 0.07 0.43 -7.27
CA GLY A 189 -1.17 1.13 -7.01
C GLY A 189 -0.91 2.43 -6.26
N LEU A 190 -1.73 3.44 -6.54
CA LEU A 190 -1.64 4.78 -6.00
C LEU A 190 -3.02 5.18 -5.48
N GLY A 191 -3.13 5.35 -4.18
CA GLY A 191 -4.35 5.84 -3.53
C GLY A 191 -4.37 7.36 -3.54
N LEU A 192 -5.50 7.94 -3.95
CA LEU A 192 -5.80 9.36 -3.81
C LEU A 192 -7.10 9.51 -3.04
N ASP A 193 -7.00 10.10 -1.85
CA ASP A 193 -8.16 10.34 -1.02
C ASP A 193 -8.96 11.53 -1.56
N SER A 194 -10.27 11.33 -1.68
CA SER A 194 -11.29 12.36 -1.89
C SER A 194 -12.06 12.61 -0.58
N SER A 195 -13.20 13.28 -0.65
CA SER A 195 -13.99 13.58 0.56
C SER A 195 -14.67 12.35 1.17
N LYS A 196 -14.96 11.32 0.36
CA LYS A 196 -15.68 10.12 0.79
C LYS A 196 -14.96 8.80 0.48
N PHE A 197 -14.08 8.78 -0.52
CA PHE A 197 -13.49 7.56 -1.04
C PHE A 197 -11.99 7.69 -1.26
N THR A 198 -11.28 6.57 -1.34
CA THR A 198 -9.93 6.52 -1.94
C THR A 198 -10.04 6.00 -3.36
N ALA A 199 -9.70 6.83 -4.35
CA ALA A 199 -9.57 6.39 -5.74
C ALA A 199 -8.21 5.70 -5.93
N THR A 200 -8.20 4.47 -6.46
CA THR A 200 -6.99 3.65 -6.55
C THR A 200 -6.58 3.42 -8.00
N PHE A 201 -5.51 4.08 -8.44
CA PHE A 201 -4.99 3.93 -9.79
C PHE A 201 -3.87 2.92 -9.83
N ILE A 202 -3.94 1.95 -10.74
CA ILE A 202 -2.84 1.05 -11.04
C ILE A 202 -2.02 1.60 -12.19
N TYR A 203 -0.73 1.79 -11.95
CA TYR A 203 0.26 2.21 -12.94
C TYR A 203 1.19 1.05 -13.29
N ASN A 204 1.23 0.68 -14.56
CA ASN A 204 2.17 -0.31 -15.06
C ASN A 204 3.52 0.37 -15.40
N LEU A 205 4.57 -0.02 -14.68
CA LEU A 205 5.92 0.53 -14.78
C LEU A 205 6.56 0.34 -16.17
N ASN A 206 6.17 -0.71 -16.90
CA ASN A 206 6.74 -1.04 -18.21
C ASN A 206 5.95 -0.37 -19.34
N THR A 207 4.63 -0.57 -19.36
CA THR A 207 3.76 -0.06 -20.45
C THR A 207 3.35 1.39 -20.24
N LYS A 208 3.54 1.92 -19.03
CA LYS A 208 3.13 3.28 -18.63
C LYS A 208 1.62 3.52 -18.77
N LYS A 209 0.83 2.45 -18.80
CA LYS A 209 -0.65 2.50 -18.80
C LYS A 209 -1.17 2.66 -17.38
N VAL A 210 -2.35 3.29 -17.27
CA VAL A 210 -3.09 3.48 -16.03
C VAL A 210 -4.48 2.88 -16.19
N TYR A 211 -4.98 2.26 -15.13
CA TYR A 211 -6.37 1.83 -14.98
C TYR A 211 -6.81 1.96 -13.52
N ILE A 212 -8.12 1.85 -13.26
CA ILE A 212 -8.68 1.85 -11.90
C ILE A 212 -8.75 0.42 -11.36
N ASP A 213 -8.43 0.23 -10.07
CA ASP A 213 -8.55 -1.07 -9.38
C ASP A 213 -9.99 -1.37 -8.91
#